data_AF-A0ABD0JVG5-F1
#
_entry.id   AF-A0ABD0JVG5-F1
#
_cell.length_a   1.000
_cell.length_b   1.000
_cell.length_c   1.000
_cell.angle_alpha   90.00
_cell.angle_beta   90.00
_cell.angle_gamma   90.00
#
_symmetry.space_group_name_H-M   'P 1'
#
loop_
_entity.id
_entity.type
_entity.pdbx_description
1 polymer ?
#
loop_
_entity_poly.entity_id
_entity_poly.type
_entity_poly.pdbx_seq_one_letter_code
_entity_poly.pdbx_strand_id
1 'polypeptide(L)'
;MFLFLCPDTLAFKWTDTVPKQVSVCVGKPAVFSWNFAVDTKTEIVLSTTWLRVVNGRTQDLLEARMGDFDFGMKAVPNQVAALKLKSAALSDAGTYIVNVTYMTNTESGQQSLTVSRSAELIVWKAPSTTDDQLHVVLDLKAVKIQTGKTSEWRVRLSCGTFLGLGQPNVSVVWKTPSDKTLPSTSYDRGAFHLVIDRTEAGLYSCQIDPKAPALTCLDPNSFLLSNVDIYVSQADVRLLVLEADSAEQKAENAKQKAQNAKQKAELAEQKAQLAEQKAQLAEQKAQLGEQKAQLGEQKAQLGEQKAQLAEQKAQLGEQKAQLAEQKAQLGEQKAQLGKQKAQLGEQKAQLGEQKAQLGEQKAQLGEQKAQLGEQKAQLAEQKAQLGEQKAQLAEQKAQLGEQKAQLGEQKAQLGEQKAQLGEQKAQLREQKAQLAEQKTKLAEQKAQNAKQEASIAKLPTQLSESTLRSHAH
;
A
#
# COMPACT_ATOMS: atom_id res chain seq x y z
N MET A 1 112.20 -14.55 89.36
CA MET A 1 111.44 -15.69 88.80
C MET A 1 110.09 -15.15 88.33
N PHE A 2 110.00 -14.79 87.07
CA PHE A 2 108.75 -14.65 86.30
C PHE A 2 109.12 -15.07 84.88
N LEU A 3 108.43 -16.10 84.42
CA LEU A 3 108.64 -16.81 83.15
C LEU A 3 108.41 -15.86 81.98
N PHE A 4 109.45 -15.65 81.16
CA PHE A 4 109.26 -15.23 79.78
C PHE A 4 108.85 -16.47 78.99
N LEU A 5 107.54 -16.63 78.78
CA LEU A 5 106.99 -17.48 77.73
C LEU A 5 107.50 -16.95 76.39
N CYS A 6 108.30 -17.75 75.69
CA CYS A 6 108.63 -17.52 74.29
C CYS A 6 107.33 -17.60 73.47
N PRO A 7 107.10 -16.72 72.49
CA PRO A 7 105.99 -16.90 71.56
C PRO A 7 106.34 -18.06 70.64
N ASP A 8 105.52 -19.12 70.69
CA ASP A 8 105.53 -20.22 69.73
C ASP A 8 105.49 -19.64 68.31
N THR A 9 106.60 -19.80 67.60
CA THR A 9 106.67 -19.52 66.17
C THR A 9 106.06 -20.72 65.47
N LEU A 10 104.84 -20.56 64.93
CA LEU A 10 104.21 -21.55 64.05
C LEU A 10 105.19 -21.94 62.94
N ALA A 11 105.45 -23.23 62.78
CA ALA A 11 106.56 -23.71 61.98
C ALA A 11 106.21 -23.93 60.49
N PHE A 12 104.92 -23.98 60.14
CA PHE A 12 104.46 -23.92 58.75
C PHE A 12 104.77 -22.57 58.08
N LYS A 13 105.43 -22.60 56.91
CA LYS A 13 105.62 -21.41 56.05
C LYS A 13 105.46 -21.74 54.56
N TRP A 14 104.72 -20.88 53.86
CA TRP A 14 104.76 -20.85 52.39
C TRP A 14 106.13 -20.33 51.94
N THR A 15 106.81 -21.07 51.07
CA THR A 15 108.17 -20.73 50.62
C THR A 15 108.17 -20.05 49.25
N ASP A 16 107.10 -20.19 48.48
CA ASP A 16 106.93 -19.54 47.17
C ASP A 16 105.94 -18.38 47.16
N THR A 17 106.10 -17.52 46.16
CA THR A 17 105.15 -16.47 45.78
C THR A 17 104.57 -16.74 44.39
N VAL A 18 103.49 -17.52 44.32
CA VAL A 18 102.74 -17.68 43.06
C VAL A 18 101.90 -16.42 42.80
N PRO A 19 101.75 -15.99 41.53
CA PRO A 19 100.90 -14.85 41.18
C PRO A 19 99.47 -15.01 41.68
N LYS A 20 98.86 -13.89 42.11
CA LYS A 20 97.43 -13.86 42.49
C LYS A 20 96.50 -14.22 41.34
N GLN A 21 96.95 -14.09 40.10
CA GLN A 21 96.22 -14.42 38.88
C GLN A 21 97.09 -15.28 37.95
N VAL A 22 96.52 -16.38 37.47
CA VAL A 22 97.14 -17.27 36.48
C VAL A 22 96.30 -17.18 35.21
N SER A 23 96.88 -16.70 34.13
CA SER A 23 96.19 -16.60 32.82
C SER A 23 96.61 -17.75 31.92
N VAL A 24 95.65 -18.42 31.30
CA VAL A 24 95.89 -19.56 30.40
C VAL A 24 94.96 -19.50 29.20
N CYS A 25 95.40 -20.03 28.07
CA CYS A 25 94.56 -20.16 26.88
C CYS A 25 93.76 -21.45 26.91
N VAL A 26 92.55 -21.43 26.34
CA VAL A 26 91.73 -22.65 26.15
C VAL A 26 92.57 -23.74 25.48
N GLY A 27 92.53 -24.96 26.04
CA GLY A 27 93.26 -26.12 25.54
C GLY A 27 94.71 -26.23 26.02
N LYS A 28 95.26 -25.19 26.69
CA LYS A 28 96.61 -25.25 27.28
C LYS A 28 96.54 -25.73 28.75
N PRO A 29 97.62 -26.35 29.27
CA PRO A 29 97.66 -26.77 30.66
C PRO A 29 97.82 -25.56 31.60
N ALA A 30 97.11 -25.56 32.72
CA ALA A 30 97.31 -24.61 33.80
C ALA A 30 97.93 -25.34 35.00
N VAL A 31 98.95 -24.74 35.61
CA VAL A 31 99.65 -25.31 36.77
C VAL A 31 99.61 -24.31 37.91
N PHE A 32 99.07 -24.76 39.02
CA PHE A 32 99.22 -24.11 40.32
C PHE A 32 100.24 -24.92 41.10
N SER A 33 101.31 -24.28 41.59
CA SER A 33 102.33 -24.96 42.37
C SER A 33 102.80 -24.04 43.47
N TRP A 34 102.38 -24.31 44.70
CA TRP A 34 102.87 -23.62 45.88
C TRP A 34 103.77 -24.55 46.69
N ASN A 35 105.02 -24.15 46.89
CA ASN A 35 105.89 -24.82 47.84
C ASN A 35 105.63 -24.32 49.25
N PHE A 36 105.70 -25.24 50.21
CA PHE A 36 105.64 -24.94 51.62
C PHE A 36 106.62 -25.80 52.42
N ALA A 37 106.97 -25.33 53.60
CA ALA A 37 107.83 -26.00 54.55
C ALA A 37 107.10 -26.17 55.88
N VAL A 38 107.35 -27.30 56.55
CA VAL A 38 106.86 -27.64 57.89
C VAL A 38 108.04 -28.04 58.77
N ASP A 39 107.94 -27.87 60.08
CA ASP A 39 108.94 -28.44 61.00
C ASP A 39 108.73 -29.94 61.15
N THR A 40 109.57 -30.71 60.47
CA THR A 40 109.52 -32.18 60.45
C THR A 40 109.58 -32.88 61.81
N LYS A 41 109.95 -32.18 62.90
CA LYS A 41 110.01 -32.77 64.25
C LYS A 41 108.69 -32.63 65.01
N THR A 42 107.92 -31.58 64.73
CA THR A 42 106.74 -31.20 65.52
C THR A 42 105.46 -31.19 64.69
N GLU A 43 105.59 -31.10 63.36
CA GLU A 43 104.50 -30.97 62.42
C GLU A 43 104.47 -32.14 61.42
N ILE A 44 103.27 -32.67 61.19
CA ILE A 44 103.00 -33.73 60.21
C ILE A 44 101.87 -33.24 59.33
N VAL A 45 102.08 -33.13 58.02
CA VAL A 45 100.98 -32.79 57.10
C VAL A 45 99.95 -33.90 57.10
N LEU A 46 98.67 -33.58 57.01
CA LEU A 46 97.59 -34.56 57.01
C LEU A 46 96.98 -34.70 55.63
N SER A 47 96.66 -33.55 55.03
CA SER A 47 96.06 -33.51 53.70
C SER A 47 96.37 -32.22 52.97
N THR A 48 96.32 -32.30 51.65
CA THR A 48 96.26 -31.14 50.76
C THR A 48 94.95 -31.22 49.99
N THR A 49 94.06 -30.27 50.22
CA THR A 49 92.75 -30.19 49.59
C THR A 49 92.69 -29.01 48.64
N TRP A 50 92.30 -29.28 47.40
CA TRP A 50 92.06 -28.26 46.39
C TRP A 50 90.58 -28.01 46.24
N LEU A 51 90.24 -26.73 46.28
CA LEU A 51 88.89 -26.21 46.16
C LEU A 51 88.81 -25.25 44.99
N ARG A 52 87.66 -25.21 44.35
CA ARG A 52 87.36 -24.20 43.33
C ARG A 52 86.09 -23.46 43.68
N VAL A 53 86.15 -22.14 43.64
CA VAL A 53 85.00 -21.29 43.84
C VAL A 53 84.43 -20.91 42.49
N VAL A 54 83.21 -21.36 42.22
CA VAL A 54 82.45 -21.02 41.01
C VAL A 54 81.18 -20.30 41.46
N ASN A 55 80.98 -19.05 41.02
CA ASN A 55 79.81 -18.23 41.38
C ASN A 55 79.55 -18.15 42.90
N GLY A 56 80.62 -18.06 43.70
CA GLY A 56 80.54 -17.97 45.16
C GLY A 56 80.25 -19.30 45.89
N ARG A 57 80.13 -20.43 45.18
CA ARG A 57 80.04 -21.77 45.77
C ARG A 57 81.37 -22.49 45.66
N THR A 58 81.83 -23.04 46.77
CA THR A 58 83.03 -23.88 46.83
C THR A 58 82.69 -25.29 46.37
N GLN A 59 83.50 -25.82 45.46
CA GLN A 59 83.47 -27.21 45.01
C GLN A 59 84.81 -27.86 45.36
N ASP A 60 84.75 -29.01 46.01
CA ASP A 60 85.94 -29.81 46.31
C ASP A 60 86.42 -30.46 45.01
N LEU A 61 87.66 -30.17 44.61
CA LEU A 61 88.24 -30.72 43.38
C LEU A 61 89.02 -31.99 43.62
N LEU A 62 89.82 -32.01 44.69
CA LEU A 62 90.68 -33.13 45.04
C LEU A 62 91.11 -33.02 46.49
N GLU A 63 90.96 -34.09 47.27
CA GLU A 63 91.56 -34.23 48.60
C GLU A 63 92.63 -35.31 48.53
N ALA A 64 93.90 -34.94 48.72
CA ALA A 64 94.99 -35.90 48.88
C ALA A 64 95.26 -36.08 50.38
N ARG A 65 94.97 -37.26 50.92
CA ARG A 65 95.29 -37.64 52.31
C ARG A 65 96.60 -38.42 52.35
N MET A 66 97.46 -38.16 53.33
CA MET A 66 98.64 -38.99 53.51
C MET A 66 98.27 -40.40 54.00
N GLY A 67 98.72 -41.41 53.26
CA GLY A 67 98.39 -42.83 53.44
C GLY A 67 98.32 -43.62 52.12
N ASP A 68 98.26 -42.94 50.96
CA ASP A 68 98.08 -43.55 49.64
C ASP A 68 99.26 -43.25 48.68
N PHE A 69 100.49 -43.23 49.21
CA PHE A 69 101.71 -42.95 48.45
C PHE A 69 102.72 -44.09 48.58
N ASP A 70 102.78 -44.97 47.58
CA ASP A 70 103.94 -45.84 47.35
C ASP A 70 104.83 -45.19 46.29
N PHE A 71 105.76 -44.35 46.76
CA PHE A 71 106.96 -44.03 46.00
C PHE A 71 108.15 -44.28 46.92
N GLY A 72 108.79 -45.43 46.74
CA GLY A 72 110.13 -45.65 47.24
C GLY A 72 111.10 -44.64 46.63
N MET A 73 111.33 -43.51 47.31
CA MET A 73 112.52 -42.66 47.18
C MET A 73 112.56 -41.57 48.27
N LYS A 74 113.79 -41.27 48.72
CA LYS A 74 114.20 -40.41 49.84
C LYS A 74 113.46 -39.06 49.96
N ALA A 75 113.25 -38.64 51.22
CA ALA A 75 112.69 -37.35 51.63
C ALA A 75 113.33 -36.15 50.90
N VAL A 76 112.51 -35.37 50.21
CA VAL A 76 112.81 -34.02 49.74
C VAL A 76 112.27 -33.04 50.80
N PRO A 77 113.05 -32.05 51.27
CA PRO A 77 112.65 -31.20 52.41
C PRO A 77 111.55 -30.17 52.10
N ASN A 78 111.09 -30.07 50.85
CA ASN A 78 110.06 -29.11 50.44
C ASN A 78 108.81 -29.85 49.95
N GLN A 79 107.71 -29.67 50.66
CA GLN A 79 106.42 -30.26 50.31
C GLN A 79 105.72 -29.35 49.30
N VAL A 80 105.24 -29.93 48.19
CA VAL A 80 104.68 -29.20 47.05
C VAL A 80 103.18 -29.43 46.99
N ALA A 81 102.41 -28.35 47.11
CA ALA A 81 100.99 -28.36 46.81
C ALA A 81 100.79 -27.95 45.34
N ALA A 82 100.66 -28.94 44.46
CA ALA A 82 100.46 -28.71 43.03
C ALA A 82 99.13 -29.23 42.50
N LEU A 83 98.48 -28.44 41.65
CA LEU A 83 97.32 -28.82 40.84
C LEU A 83 97.61 -28.50 39.38
N LYS A 84 97.48 -29.50 38.52
CA LYS A 84 97.66 -29.33 37.07
C LYS A 84 96.37 -29.68 36.33
N LEU A 85 95.80 -28.67 35.69
CA LEU A 85 94.75 -28.86 34.68
C LEU A 85 95.43 -29.27 33.38
N LYS A 86 95.03 -30.41 32.81
CA LYS A 86 95.62 -30.92 31.56
C LYS A 86 95.26 -30.05 30.35
N SER A 87 94.03 -29.56 30.30
CA SER A 87 93.48 -28.75 29.21
C SER A 87 92.43 -27.81 29.79
N ALA A 88 92.75 -26.52 29.90
CA ALA A 88 91.82 -25.53 30.45
C ALA A 88 90.64 -25.28 29.51
N ALA A 89 89.42 -25.28 30.05
CA ALA A 89 88.20 -24.85 29.38
C ALA A 89 87.74 -23.49 29.94
N LEU A 90 86.90 -22.76 29.19
CA LEU A 90 86.32 -21.49 29.68
C LEU A 90 85.54 -21.68 30.98
N SER A 91 84.90 -22.84 31.12
CA SER A 91 84.20 -23.26 32.33
C SER A 91 85.12 -23.55 33.51
N ASP A 92 86.44 -23.51 33.36
CA ASP A 92 87.42 -23.73 34.44
C ASP A 92 87.86 -22.42 35.11
N ALA A 93 87.59 -21.26 34.51
CA ALA A 93 87.91 -19.97 35.11
C ALA A 93 87.27 -19.79 36.49
N GLY A 94 87.98 -19.14 37.42
CA GLY A 94 87.52 -18.91 38.79
C GLY A 94 88.63 -19.02 39.83
N THR A 95 88.27 -18.92 41.11
CA THR A 95 89.25 -18.92 42.20
C THR A 95 89.57 -20.32 42.65
N TYR A 96 90.84 -20.71 42.57
CA TYR A 96 91.36 -21.96 43.11
C TYR A 96 91.98 -21.70 44.47
N ILE A 97 91.62 -22.51 45.45
CA ILE A 97 92.11 -22.42 46.82
C ILE A 97 92.78 -23.75 47.13
N VAL A 98 94.00 -23.70 47.65
CA VAL A 98 94.64 -24.86 48.26
C VAL A 98 94.62 -24.71 49.76
N ASN A 99 94.15 -25.75 50.43
CA ASN A 99 94.17 -25.90 51.87
C ASN A 99 95.18 -26.99 52.22
N VAL A 100 96.20 -26.64 52.99
CA VAL A 100 97.11 -27.62 53.58
C VAL A 100 96.75 -27.77 55.04
N THR A 101 96.33 -28.97 55.41
CA THR A 101 96.01 -29.32 56.80
C THR A 101 97.19 -30.07 57.37
N TYR A 102 97.69 -29.65 58.51
CA TYR A 102 98.81 -30.28 59.21
C TYR A 102 98.50 -30.40 60.70
N MET A 103 99.01 -31.46 61.29
CA MET A 103 99.00 -31.68 62.73
C MET A 103 100.26 -31.13 63.33
N THR A 104 100.14 -30.45 64.46
CA THR A 104 101.25 -29.98 65.27
C THR A 104 101.08 -30.42 66.72
N ASN A 105 102.18 -30.73 67.39
CA ASN A 105 102.18 -31.04 68.82
C ASN A 105 102.43 -29.75 69.60
N THR A 106 101.42 -29.28 70.33
CA THR A 106 101.54 -28.14 71.24
C THR A 106 101.62 -28.63 72.69
N GLU A 107 101.97 -27.74 73.62
CA GLU A 107 101.99 -28.06 75.06
C GLU A 107 100.62 -28.54 75.59
N SER A 108 99.53 -28.21 74.88
CA SER A 108 98.14 -28.55 75.19
C SER A 108 97.62 -29.84 74.53
N GLY A 109 98.44 -30.52 73.72
CA GLY A 109 98.07 -31.75 73.01
C GLY A 109 98.30 -31.66 71.49
N GLN A 110 97.78 -32.64 70.75
CA GLN A 110 97.89 -32.67 69.29
C GLN A 110 96.75 -31.88 68.67
N GLN A 111 97.05 -30.87 67.84
CA GLN A 111 96.06 -30.03 67.16
C GLN A 111 96.23 -30.09 65.65
N SER A 112 95.12 -30.10 64.91
CA SER A 112 95.10 -29.96 63.45
C SER A 112 94.83 -28.49 63.07
N LEU A 113 95.68 -27.92 62.22
CA LEU A 113 95.58 -26.57 61.67
C LEU A 113 95.49 -26.62 60.15
N THR A 114 94.78 -25.67 59.55
CA THR A 114 94.64 -25.57 58.09
C THR A 114 95.06 -24.17 57.64
N VAL A 115 95.93 -24.13 56.64
CA VAL A 115 96.44 -22.89 56.03
C VAL A 115 96.12 -22.88 54.55
N SER A 116 95.72 -21.71 54.04
CA SER A 116 95.18 -21.60 52.69
C SER A 116 95.89 -20.56 51.84
N ARG A 117 95.97 -20.83 50.54
CA ARG A 117 96.36 -19.87 49.50
C ARG A 117 95.35 -19.93 48.37
N SER A 118 95.20 -18.82 47.64
CA SER A 118 94.34 -18.76 46.48
C SER A 118 94.99 -18.04 45.30
N ALA A 119 94.58 -18.45 44.10
CA ALA A 119 94.84 -17.75 42.85
C ALA A 119 93.59 -17.80 41.96
N GLU A 120 93.39 -16.75 41.19
CA GLU A 120 92.32 -16.70 40.19
C GLU A 120 92.85 -17.24 38.86
N LEU A 121 92.16 -18.25 38.32
CA LEU A 121 92.38 -18.76 36.98
C LEU A 121 91.57 -17.93 35.99
N ILE A 122 92.25 -17.29 35.07
CA ILE A 122 91.63 -16.59 33.95
C ILE A 122 91.89 -17.41 32.69
N VAL A 123 90.82 -17.83 32.03
CA VAL A 123 90.92 -18.61 30.79
C VAL A 123 90.53 -17.73 29.61
N TRP A 124 91.48 -17.47 28.72
CA TRP A 124 91.27 -16.69 27.51
C TRP A 124 91.01 -17.60 26.31
N LYS A 125 90.13 -17.14 25.41
CA LYS A 125 89.85 -17.80 24.14
C LYS A 125 90.18 -16.84 23.00
N ALA A 126 90.97 -17.31 22.05
CA ALA A 126 91.28 -16.54 20.85
C ALA A 126 90.02 -16.26 20.01
N PRO A 127 89.93 -15.10 19.33
CA PRO A 127 88.91 -14.87 18.32
C PRO A 127 89.13 -15.80 17.12
N SER A 128 88.08 -16.03 16.33
CA SER A 128 88.14 -16.82 15.10
C SER A 128 87.26 -16.23 14.00
N THR A 129 87.73 -16.30 12.76
CA THR A 129 86.98 -15.90 11.55
C THR A 129 86.69 -17.12 10.68
N THR A 130 85.99 -16.93 9.55
CA THR A 130 85.63 -18.04 8.65
C THR A 130 86.82 -18.74 8.00
N ASP A 131 87.91 -18.02 7.80
CA ASP A 131 89.09 -18.46 7.04
C ASP A 131 90.41 -18.10 7.75
N ASP A 132 90.35 -17.83 9.05
CA ASP A 132 91.47 -17.43 9.91
C ASP A 132 92.24 -16.18 9.41
N GLN A 133 91.60 -15.39 8.55
CA GLN A 133 92.10 -14.11 8.07
C GLN A 133 91.13 -12.98 8.43
N LEU A 134 91.68 -11.78 8.49
CA LEU A 134 90.89 -10.56 8.60
C LEU A 134 90.67 -10.02 7.18
N HIS A 135 89.43 -9.71 6.84
CA HIS A 135 89.09 -9.13 5.53
C HIS A 135 88.45 -7.78 5.74
N VAL A 136 88.91 -6.78 5.00
CA VAL A 136 88.25 -5.47 4.98
C VAL A 136 87.62 -5.25 3.61
N VAL A 137 86.35 -4.84 3.61
CA VAL A 137 85.57 -4.60 2.39
C VAL A 137 84.81 -3.29 2.50
N LEU A 138 84.66 -2.63 1.35
CA LEU A 138 83.75 -1.50 1.19
C LEU A 138 82.33 -2.03 0.96
N ASP A 139 81.38 -1.67 1.82
CA ASP A 139 79.99 -2.05 1.60
C ASP A 139 79.46 -1.30 0.36
N LEU A 140 79.12 -2.06 -0.69
CA LEU A 140 78.53 -1.52 -1.93
C LEU A 140 77.10 -0.98 -1.75
N LYS A 141 76.60 -0.94 -0.52
CA LYS A 141 75.30 -0.36 -0.18
C LYS A 141 75.54 0.72 0.85
N ALA A 142 75.30 1.97 0.44
CA ALA A 142 75.28 3.07 1.39
C ALA A 142 74.20 2.81 2.46
N VAL A 143 74.50 3.24 3.68
CA VAL A 143 73.60 3.16 4.82
C VAL A 143 73.09 4.56 5.14
N LYS A 144 71.81 4.66 5.49
CA LYS A 144 71.20 5.94 5.84
C LYS A 144 71.41 6.20 7.32
N ILE A 145 72.20 7.22 7.66
CA ILE A 145 72.48 7.62 9.04
C ILE A 145 71.57 8.79 9.39
N GLN A 146 70.89 8.69 10.53
CA GLN A 146 70.05 9.77 11.05
C GLN A 146 70.85 10.61 12.05
N THR A 147 70.95 11.90 11.77
CA THR A 147 71.53 12.92 12.65
C THR A 147 70.45 13.95 12.96
N GLY A 148 69.73 13.75 14.07
CA GLY A 148 68.62 14.61 14.46
C GLY A 148 67.44 14.51 13.48
N LYS A 149 67.12 15.62 12.79
CA LYS A 149 66.02 15.69 11.80
C LYS A 149 66.48 15.37 10.37
N THR A 150 67.78 15.30 10.14
CA THR A 150 68.35 15.05 8.81
C THR A 150 68.83 13.61 8.71
N SER A 151 68.58 13.00 7.56
CA SER A 151 69.07 11.66 7.24
C SER A 151 70.00 11.76 6.04
N GLU A 152 71.21 11.21 6.17
CA GLU A 152 72.25 11.29 5.15
C GLU A 152 72.75 9.89 4.78
N TRP A 153 72.90 9.60 3.50
CA TRP A 153 73.52 8.37 3.03
C TRP A 153 75.03 8.41 3.25
N ARG A 154 75.58 7.38 3.89
CA ARG A 154 77.04 7.24 4.07
C ARG A 154 77.47 5.84 3.67
N VAL A 155 78.74 5.70 3.33
CA VAL A 155 79.32 4.40 3.03
C VAL A 155 79.90 3.82 4.32
N ARG A 156 79.97 2.49 4.37
CA ARG A 156 80.43 1.74 5.52
C ARG A 156 81.54 0.79 5.08
N LEU A 157 82.58 0.69 5.89
CA LEU A 157 83.59 -0.36 5.78
C LEU A 157 83.20 -1.49 6.71
N SER A 158 83.45 -2.72 6.29
CA SER A 158 83.21 -3.93 7.06
C SER A 158 84.53 -4.66 7.24
N CYS A 159 84.82 -5.08 8.46
CA CYS A 159 86.04 -5.78 8.79
C CYS A 159 85.77 -7.07 9.55
N GLY A 160 86.32 -8.15 8.98
CA GLY A 160 86.25 -9.51 9.46
C GLY A 160 84.93 -10.22 9.16
N THR A 161 84.97 -11.52 9.38
CA THR A 161 83.86 -12.47 9.30
C THR A 161 83.94 -13.38 10.53
N PHE A 162 83.88 -12.75 11.70
CA PHE A 162 84.04 -13.39 12.99
C PHE A 162 82.96 -14.45 13.24
N LEU A 163 83.40 -15.69 13.45
CA LEU A 163 82.59 -16.78 13.96
C LEU A 163 82.53 -16.74 15.50
N GLY A 164 83.57 -16.21 16.13
CA GLY A 164 83.63 -15.97 17.57
C GLY A 164 84.59 -14.83 17.90
N LEU A 165 84.18 -13.95 18.82
CA LEU A 165 84.98 -12.78 19.22
C LEU A 165 86.05 -13.09 20.28
N GLY A 166 86.25 -14.36 20.61
CA GLY A 166 87.14 -14.76 21.71
C GLY A 166 86.54 -14.43 23.09
N GLN A 167 87.35 -14.62 24.12
CA GLN A 167 86.99 -14.28 25.49
C GLN A 167 88.22 -13.72 26.23
N PRO A 168 88.17 -12.47 26.72
CA PRO A 168 87.09 -11.49 26.53
C PRO A 168 86.89 -11.11 25.06
N ASN A 169 85.69 -10.62 24.71
CA ASN A 169 85.36 -10.23 23.34
C ASN A 169 86.36 -9.19 22.84
N VAL A 170 86.95 -9.45 21.67
CA VAL A 170 87.80 -8.49 20.99
C VAL A 170 86.96 -7.40 20.33
N SER A 171 87.59 -6.23 20.13
CA SER A 171 87.08 -5.14 19.32
C SER A 171 88.01 -4.89 18.15
N VAL A 172 87.51 -4.21 17.13
CA VAL A 172 88.30 -3.76 15.98
C VAL A 172 88.54 -2.26 16.08
N VAL A 173 89.79 -1.87 15.85
CA VAL A 173 90.23 -0.47 15.72
C VAL A 173 90.58 -0.19 14.27
N TRP A 174 90.22 1.00 13.84
CA TRP A 174 90.42 1.47 12.48
C TRP A 174 91.43 2.60 12.47
N LYS A 175 92.40 2.58 11.57
CA LYS A 175 93.22 3.75 11.24
C LYS A 175 92.65 4.42 10.01
N THR A 176 92.43 5.73 10.09
CA THR A 176 91.98 6.56 8.98
C THR A 176 93.17 7.04 8.13
N PRO A 177 92.92 7.54 6.90
CA PRO A 177 93.95 8.18 6.09
C PRO A 177 94.63 9.37 6.76
N SER A 178 93.95 10.04 7.70
CA SER A 178 94.50 11.11 8.54
C SER A 178 95.23 10.62 9.80
N ASP A 179 95.61 9.34 9.86
CA ASP A 179 96.28 8.68 10.98
C ASP A 179 95.50 8.72 12.32
N LYS A 180 94.17 8.90 12.27
CA LYS A 180 93.32 8.82 13.47
C LYS A 180 92.93 7.38 13.73
N THR A 181 92.97 6.98 15.00
CA THR A 181 92.44 5.67 15.42
C THR A 181 90.99 5.82 15.87
N LEU A 182 90.07 5.15 15.20
CA LEU A 182 88.64 5.16 15.49
C LEU A 182 88.15 3.77 15.93
N PRO A 183 87.23 3.69 16.90
CA PRO A 183 86.56 2.44 17.21
C PRO A 183 85.54 2.09 16.12
N SER A 184 85.17 0.82 16.05
CA SER A 184 84.07 0.38 15.19
C SER A 184 82.74 1.01 15.63
N THR A 185 81.95 1.47 14.66
CA THR A 185 80.63 2.10 14.86
C THR A 185 79.52 1.11 15.18
N SER A 186 79.59 -0.10 14.64
CA SER A 186 78.65 -1.18 14.94
C SER A 186 79.30 -2.55 14.70
N TYR A 187 78.62 -3.60 15.16
CA TYR A 187 78.97 -4.99 14.86
C TYR A 187 77.69 -5.71 14.47
N ASP A 188 77.59 -6.18 13.22
CA ASP A 188 76.48 -7.01 12.76
C ASP A 188 76.96 -8.08 11.79
N ARG A 189 76.27 -9.23 11.78
CA ARG A 189 76.54 -10.34 10.85
C ARG A 189 78.00 -10.80 10.81
N GLY A 190 78.68 -10.78 11.96
CA GLY A 190 80.07 -11.23 12.08
C GLY A 190 81.11 -10.22 11.62
N ALA A 191 80.73 -9.00 11.24
CA ALA A 191 81.66 -7.97 10.81
C ALA A 191 81.59 -6.75 11.73
N PHE A 192 82.74 -6.16 12.02
CA PHE A 192 82.82 -4.84 12.63
C PHE A 192 82.73 -3.78 11.54
N HIS A 193 81.98 -2.71 11.80
CA HIS A 193 81.70 -1.71 10.80
C HIS A 193 82.22 -0.33 11.18
N LEU A 194 82.75 0.40 10.21
CA LEU A 194 83.09 1.82 10.33
C LEU A 194 82.29 2.61 9.30
N VAL A 195 81.46 3.54 9.76
CA VAL A 195 80.85 4.56 8.88
C VAL A 195 81.89 5.62 8.59
N ILE A 196 82.21 5.81 7.31
CA ILE A 196 83.22 6.78 6.86
C ILE A 196 82.59 8.10 6.43
N ASP A 197 83.34 9.20 6.58
CA ASP A 197 82.95 10.51 6.07
C ASP A 197 83.11 10.55 4.53
N ARG A 198 82.22 11.27 3.84
CA ARG A 198 82.24 11.41 2.37
C ARG A 198 83.50 12.10 1.84
N THR A 199 84.24 12.78 2.71
CA THR A 199 85.36 13.67 2.35
C THR A 199 86.75 13.04 2.51
N GLU A 200 86.89 11.96 3.27
CA GLU A 200 88.18 11.37 3.61
C GLU A 200 88.47 10.14 2.75
N ALA A 201 89.05 10.36 1.57
CA ALA A 201 89.54 9.28 0.71
C ALA A 201 90.97 8.89 1.08
N GLY A 202 91.31 7.61 0.92
CA GLY A 202 92.65 7.11 1.19
C GLY A 202 92.68 5.70 1.75
N LEU A 203 93.79 5.36 2.38
CA LEU A 203 94.02 4.05 2.96
C LEU A 203 93.38 3.95 4.36
N TYR A 204 92.46 3.02 4.53
CA TYR A 204 91.90 2.64 5.82
C TYR A 204 92.47 1.29 6.24
N SER A 205 92.95 1.19 7.47
CA SER A 205 93.45 -0.05 8.02
C SER A 205 92.54 -0.55 9.12
N CYS A 206 92.17 -1.82 9.06
CA CYS A 206 91.48 -2.50 10.15
C CYS A 206 92.43 -3.47 10.84
N GLN A 207 92.40 -3.51 12.16
CA GLN A 207 93.03 -4.56 12.96
C GLN A 207 92.23 -4.84 14.23
N ILE A 208 92.37 -6.04 14.78
CA ILE A 208 91.85 -6.33 16.13
C ILE A 208 92.64 -5.47 17.12
N ASP A 209 91.98 -4.90 18.14
CA ASP A 209 92.64 -4.05 19.13
C ASP A 209 93.83 -4.79 19.76
N PRO A 210 95.08 -4.35 19.53
CA PRO A 210 96.27 -5.07 19.99
C PRO A 210 96.36 -5.13 21.52
N LYS A 211 95.56 -4.34 22.24
CA LYS A 211 95.46 -4.38 23.70
C LYS A 211 94.57 -5.52 24.20
N ALA A 212 93.86 -6.22 23.32
CA ALA A 212 92.94 -7.28 23.72
C ALA A 212 93.72 -8.51 24.23
N PRO A 213 93.51 -8.94 25.48
CA PRO A 213 94.28 -10.05 26.06
C PRO A 213 94.03 -11.38 25.37
N ALA A 214 92.84 -11.57 24.77
CA ALA A 214 92.50 -12.77 23.99
C ALA A 214 93.46 -13.04 22.82
N LEU A 215 94.19 -12.02 22.34
CA LEU A 215 95.17 -12.16 21.25
C LEU A 215 96.42 -12.94 21.64
N THR A 216 96.78 -13.02 22.93
CA THR A 216 97.95 -13.82 23.36
C THR A 216 97.72 -15.33 23.17
N CYS A 217 96.48 -15.73 22.91
CA CYS A 217 96.11 -17.11 22.63
C CYS A 217 96.14 -17.47 21.15
N LEU A 218 96.44 -16.51 20.28
CA LEU A 218 96.70 -16.77 18.86
C LEU A 218 98.15 -17.22 18.66
N ASP A 219 98.37 -17.92 17.55
CA ASP A 219 99.73 -18.18 17.07
C ASP A 219 100.43 -16.85 16.76
N PRO A 220 101.70 -16.64 17.14
CA PRO A 220 102.44 -15.42 16.82
C PRO A 220 102.48 -15.09 15.31
N ASN A 221 102.32 -16.09 14.44
CA ASN A 221 102.26 -15.93 12.98
C ASN A 221 100.82 -15.92 12.44
N SER A 222 99.81 -15.78 13.30
CA SER A 222 98.41 -15.71 12.88
C SER A 222 98.14 -14.46 12.05
N PHE A 223 97.48 -14.63 10.91
CA PHE A 223 97.04 -13.52 10.06
C PHE A 223 96.01 -12.60 10.77
N LEU A 224 95.34 -13.07 11.83
CA LEU A 224 94.44 -12.25 12.65
C LEU A 224 95.17 -11.17 13.45
N LEU A 225 96.49 -11.28 13.64
CA LEU A 225 97.32 -10.25 14.27
C LEU A 225 97.78 -9.16 13.28
N SER A 226 97.57 -9.37 11.98
CA SER A 226 97.95 -8.41 10.94
C SER A 226 96.90 -7.32 10.78
N ASN A 227 97.34 -6.10 10.45
CA ASN A 227 96.43 -5.09 9.93
C ASN A 227 96.13 -5.37 8.45
N VAL A 228 94.90 -5.05 8.05
CA VAL A 228 94.45 -5.24 6.67
C VAL A 228 93.94 -3.92 6.15
N ASP A 229 94.44 -3.55 4.97
CA ASP A 229 94.23 -2.23 4.42
C ASP A 229 93.26 -2.29 3.23
N ILE A 230 92.44 -1.25 3.11
CA ILE A 230 91.60 -0.99 1.96
C ILE A 230 91.81 0.44 1.49
N TYR A 231 92.02 0.62 0.20
CA TYR A 231 92.00 1.94 -0.40
C TYR A 231 90.57 2.31 -0.79
N VAL A 232 90.09 3.42 -0.25
CA VAL A 232 88.76 3.96 -0.55
C VAL A 232 88.93 5.20 -1.41
N SER A 233 88.49 5.14 -2.67
CA SER A 233 88.54 6.30 -3.55
C SER A 233 87.37 7.26 -3.26
N GLN A 234 87.61 8.56 -3.45
CA GLN A 234 86.53 9.55 -3.32
C GLN A 234 85.44 9.34 -4.38
N ALA A 235 85.80 8.79 -5.54
CA ALA A 235 84.87 8.49 -6.62
C ALA A 235 83.89 7.39 -6.24
N ASP A 236 84.36 6.29 -5.63
CA ASP A 236 83.52 5.17 -5.22
C ASP A 236 82.53 5.60 -4.13
N VAL A 237 83.00 6.37 -3.14
CA VAL A 237 82.13 6.89 -2.07
C VAL A 237 81.05 7.81 -2.64
N ARG A 238 81.41 8.71 -3.56
CA ARG A 238 80.45 9.59 -4.23
C ARG A 238 79.47 8.80 -5.08
N LEU A 239 79.93 7.80 -5.82
CA LEU A 239 79.08 6.97 -6.68
C LEU A 239 78.04 6.21 -5.86
N LEU A 240 78.46 5.49 -4.81
CA LEU A 240 77.55 4.71 -3.96
C LEU A 240 76.50 5.58 -3.26
N VAL A 241 76.89 6.79 -2.83
CA VAL A 241 75.97 7.77 -2.26
C VAL A 241 74.98 8.28 -3.31
N LEU A 242 75.45 8.66 -4.50
CA LEU A 242 74.59 9.15 -5.58
C LEU A 242 73.62 8.08 -6.07
N GLU A 243 74.05 6.83 -6.13
CA GLU A 243 73.18 5.69 -6.47
C GLU A 243 72.08 5.49 -5.43
N ALA A 244 72.39 5.61 -4.14
CA ALA A 244 71.41 5.52 -3.07
C ALA A 244 70.39 6.69 -3.11
N ASP A 245 70.87 7.92 -3.29
CA ASP A 245 70.01 9.11 -3.43
C ASP A 245 69.11 9.00 -4.68
N SER A 246 69.65 8.55 -5.82
CA SER A 246 68.91 8.34 -7.06
C SER A 246 67.85 7.24 -6.92
N ALA A 247 68.18 6.14 -6.24
CA ALA A 247 67.23 5.07 -5.95
C ALA A 247 66.07 5.57 -5.05
N GLU A 248 66.38 6.37 -4.03
CA GLU A 248 65.37 6.98 -3.15
C GLU A 248 64.45 7.94 -3.93
N GLN A 249 65.01 8.83 -4.75
CA GLN A 249 64.22 9.74 -5.59
C GLN A 249 63.34 8.98 -6.59
N LYS A 250 63.84 7.91 -7.20
CA LYS A 250 63.05 7.06 -8.10
C LYS A 250 61.90 6.38 -7.36
N ALA A 251 62.15 5.87 -6.15
CA ALA A 251 61.11 5.26 -5.33
C ALA A 251 60.02 6.28 -4.95
N GLU A 252 60.41 7.50 -4.58
CA GLU A 252 59.46 8.56 -4.23
C GLU A 252 58.65 9.04 -5.44
N ASN A 253 59.29 9.22 -6.60
CA ASN A 253 58.60 9.53 -7.85
C ASN A 253 57.60 8.42 -8.26
N ALA A 254 57.97 7.15 -8.04
CA ALA A 254 57.06 6.03 -8.31
C ALA A 254 55.84 6.06 -7.39
N LYS A 255 56.03 6.36 -6.09
CA LYS A 255 54.91 6.53 -5.14
C LYS A 255 54.00 7.70 -5.55
N GLN A 256 54.58 8.87 -5.86
CA GLN A 256 53.81 10.03 -6.30
C GLN A 256 53.01 9.74 -7.57
N LYS A 257 53.61 9.03 -8.53
CA LYS A 257 52.94 8.63 -9.77
C LYS A 257 51.78 7.67 -9.51
N ALA A 258 51.95 6.71 -8.61
CA ALA A 258 50.88 5.80 -8.19
C ALA A 258 49.73 6.54 -7.49
N GLN A 259 50.06 7.50 -6.62
CA GLN A 259 49.06 8.33 -5.94
C GLN A 259 48.27 9.21 -6.93
N ASN A 260 48.95 9.84 -7.88
CA ASN A 260 48.29 10.64 -8.93
C ASN A 260 47.40 9.77 -9.82
N ALA A 261 47.82 8.55 -10.15
CA ALA A 261 47.00 7.60 -10.91
C ALA A 261 45.72 7.22 -10.14
N LYS A 262 45.83 6.97 -8.83
CA LYS A 262 44.69 6.67 -7.96
C LYS A 262 43.70 7.85 -7.90
N GLN A 263 44.19 9.06 -7.65
CA GLN A 263 43.35 10.27 -7.63
C GLN A 263 42.65 10.52 -8.97
N LYS A 264 43.33 10.26 -10.09
CA LYS A 264 42.73 10.40 -11.42
C LYS A 264 41.61 9.38 -11.67
N ALA A 265 41.77 8.15 -11.18
CA ALA A 265 40.74 7.11 -11.26
C ALA A 265 39.51 7.49 -10.40
N GLU A 266 39.72 7.92 -9.16
CA GLU A 266 38.65 8.38 -8.26
C GLU A 266 37.87 9.57 -8.88
N LEU A 267 38.57 10.53 -9.47
CA LEU A 267 37.93 11.67 -10.15
C LEU A 267 37.11 11.23 -11.38
N ALA A 268 37.58 10.24 -12.13
CA ALA A 268 36.84 9.70 -13.27
C ALA A 268 35.56 8.99 -12.84
N GLU A 269 35.62 8.22 -11.75
CA GLU A 269 34.46 7.55 -11.15
C GLU A 269 33.42 8.56 -10.64
N GLN A 270 33.84 9.60 -9.91
CA GLN A 270 32.94 10.66 -9.45
C GLN A 270 32.26 11.39 -10.61
N LYS A 271 32.99 11.64 -11.72
CA LYS A 271 32.41 12.24 -12.93
C LYS A 271 31.36 11.35 -13.58
N ALA A 272 31.59 10.04 -13.63
CA ALA A 272 30.62 9.08 -14.15
C ALA A 272 29.34 9.02 -13.29
N GLN A 273 29.49 8.95 -11.97
CA GLN A 273 28.35 8.98 -11.02
C GLN A 273 27.55 10.28 -11.15
N LEU A 274 28.20 11.43 -11.27
CA LEU A 274 27.52 12.71 -11.47
C LEU A 274 26.76 12.77 -12.80
N ALA A 275 27.32 12.18 -13.87
CA ALA A 275 26.63 12.11 -15.16
C ALA A 275 25.38 11.21 -15.08
N GLU A 276 25.47 10.08 -14.39
CA GLU A 276 24.34 9.18 -14.15
C GLU A 276 23.24 9.86 -13.34
N GLN A 277 23.57 10.52 -12.22
CA GLN A 277 22.60 11.28 -11.42
C GLN A 277 21.91 12.38 -12.23
N LYS A 278 22.64 13.07 -13.11
CA LYS A 278 22.05 14.07 -14.01
C LYS A 278 21.07 13.46 -15.01
N ALA A 279 21.39 12.28 -15.54
CA ALA A 279 20.50 11.55 -16.45
C ALA A 279 19.22 11.10 -15.73
N GLN A 280 19.34 10.51 -14.53
CA GLN A 280 18.19 10.11 -13.71
C GLN A 280 17.29 11.31 -13.35
N LEU A 281 17.89 12.45 -12.98
CA LEU A 281 17.12 13.68 -12.69
C LEU A 281 16.38 14.21 -13.94
N ALA A 282 16.99 14.11 -15.12
CA ALA A 282 16.34 14.50 -16.37
C ALA A 282 15.15 13.58 -16.68
N GLU A 283 15.30 12.28 -16.50
CA GLU A 283 14.22 11.30 -16.67
C GLU A 283 13.06 11.55 -15.70
N GLN A 284 13.34 11.77 -14.41
CA GLN A 284 12.31 12.10 -13.41
C GLN A 284 11.56 13.39 -13.77
N LYS A 285 12.27 14.40 -14.28
CA LYS A 285 11.63 15.65 -14.75
C LYS A 285 10.72 15.41 -15.95
N ALA A 286 11.13 14.54 -16.89
CA ALA A 286 10.29 14.18 -18.03
C ALA A 286 9.02 13.44 -17.58
N GLN A 287 9.14 12.44 -16.71
CA GLN A 287 8.01 11.71 -16.13
C GLN A 287 7.04 12.64 -15.38
N LEU A 288 7.56 13.58 -14.58
CA LEU A 288 6.73 14.57 -13.90
C LEU A 288 6.01 15.50 -14.89
N GLY A 289 6.65 15.84 -16.01
CA GLY A 289 6.05 16.58 -17.12
C GLY A 289 4.87 15.82 -17.74
N GLU A 290 5.06 14.54 -18.04
CA GLU A 290 4.00 13.66 -18.58
C GLU A 290 2.83 13.51 -17.61
N GLN A 291 3.09 13.28 -16.32
CA GLN A 291 2.03 13.20 -15.30
C GLN A 291 1.23 14.50 -15.20
N LYS A 292 1.90 15.67 -15.29
CA LYS A 292 1.21 16.96 -15.30
C LYS A 292 0.33 17.13 -16.55
N ALA A 293 0.79 16.68 -17.71
CA ALA A 293 0.00 16.71 -18.94
C ALA A 293 -1.25 15.82 -18.82
N GLN A 294 -1.09 14.58 -18.36
CA GLN A 294 -2.21 13.65 -18.11
C GLN A 294 -3.23 14.21 -17.13
N LEU A 295 -2.76 14.84 -16.03
CA LEU A 295 -3.66 15.49 -15.07
C LEU A 295 -4.42 16.67 -15.69
N GLY A 296 -3.76 17.41 -16.60
CA GLY A 296 -4.39 18.47 -17.39
C GLY A 296 -5.51 17.94 -18.28
N GLU A 297 -5.27 16.84 -19.01
CA GLU A 297 -6.26 16.17 -19.85
C GLU A 297 -7.45 15.65 -19.04
N GLN A 298 -7.21 14.99 -17.90
CA GLN A 298 -8.27 14.52 -17.01
C GLN A 298 -9.13 15.68 -16.47
N LYS A 299 -8.52 16.81 -16.13
CA LYS A 299 -9.25 18.01 -15.71
C LYS A 299 -10.13 18.56 -16.84
N ALA A 300 -9.63 18.57 -18.08
CA ALA A 300 -10.40 19.01 -19.23
C ALA A 300 -11.60 18.10 -19.49
N GLN A 301 -11.40 16.77 -19.48
CA GLN A 301 -12.48 15.79 -19.62
C GLN A 301 -13.55 15.92 -18.52
N LEU A 302 -13.13 16.13 -17.26
CA LEU A 302 -14.06 16.36 -16.17
C LEU A 302 -14.85 17.67 -16.36
N GLY A 303 -14.22 18.71 -16.91
CA GLY A 303 -14.88 19.95 -17.29
C GLY A 303 -15.96 19.74 -18.35
N GLU A 304 -15.64 18.96 -19.39
CA GLU A 304 -16.57 18.62 -20.46
C GLU A 304 -17.76 17.80 -19.95
N GLN A 305 -17.51 16.76 -19.14
CA GLN A 305 -18.58 15.97 -18.51
C GLN A 305 -19.51 16.83 -17.64
N LYS A 306 -18.96 17.80 -16.90
CA LYS A 306 -19.77 18.75 -16.11
C LYS A 306 -20.65 19.62 -17.01
N ALA A 307 -20.13 20.08 -18.14
CA ALA A 307 -20.90 20.86 -19.10
C ALA A 307 -22.05 20.04 -19.71
N GLN A 308 -21.77 18.81 -20.15
CA GLN A 308 -22.78 17.89 -20.67
C GLN A 308 -23.88 17.59 -19.63
N LEU A 309 -23.51 17.37 -18.37
CA LEU A 309 -24.48 17.15 -17.30
C LEU A 309 -25.35 18.39 -17.04
N ALA A 310 -24.77 19.59 -17.14
CA ALA A 310 -25.53 20.84 -17.01
C ALA A 310 -26.53 21.01 -18.15
N GLU A 311 -26.14 20.69 -19.39
CA GLU A 311 -27.02 20.72 -20.56
C GLU A 311 -28.17 19.72 -20.42
N GLN A 312 -27.89 18.46 -20.04
CA GLN A 312 -28.94 17.46 -19.79
C GLN A 312 -29.93 17.90 -18.71
N LYS A 313 -29.45 18.55 -17.63
CA LYS A 313 -30.32 19.11 -16.59
C LYS A 313 -31.22 20.22 -17.13
N ALA A 314 -30.70 21.09 -18.00
CA ALA A 314 -31.48 22.14 -18.63
C ALA A 314 -32.58 21.55 -19.53
N GLN A 315 -32.23 20.59 -20.40
CA GLN A 315 -33.17 19.88 -21.27
C GLN A 315 -34.29 19.18 -20.46
N LEU A 316 -33.93 18.51 -19.35
CA LEU A 316 -34.92 17.89 -18.46
C LEU A 316 -35.85 18.93 -17.82
N GLY A 317 -35.34 20.12 -17.50
CA GLY A 317 -36.12 21.25 -17.02
C GLY A 317 -37.14 21.73 -18.05
N GLU A 318 -36.72 21.89 -19.30
CA GLU A 318 -37.60 22.27 -20.41
C GLU A 318 -38.69 21.22 -20.67
N GLN A 319 -38.34 19.93 -20.70
CA GLN A 319 -39.32 18.85 -20.86
C GLN A 319 -40.36 18.84 -19.73
N LYS A 320 -39.95 19.10 -18.48
CA LYS A 320 -40.87 19.22 -17.35
C LYS A 320 -41.82 20.40 -17.52
N ALA A 321 -41.34 21.54 -18.02
CA ALA A 321 -42.16 22.71 -18.29
C ALA A 321 -43.21 22.43 -19.39
N GLN A 322 -42.78 21.83 -20.51
CA GLN A 322 -43.69 21.42 -21.60
C GLN A 322 -44.76 20.44 -21.12
N LEU A 323 -44.40 19.45 -20.30
CA LEU A 323 -45.37 18.51 -19.74
C LEU A 323 -46.38 19.20 -18.82
N ALA A 324 -45.95 20.19 -18.04
CA ALA A 324 -46.84 20.98 -17.20
C ALA A 324 -47.84 21.80 -18.05
N GLU A 325 -47.37 22.42 -19.14
CA GLU A 325 -48.20 23.15 -20.09
C GLU A 325 -49.24 22.24 -20.75
N GLN A 326 -48.84 21.08 -21.25
CA GLN A 326 -49.77 20.10 -21.84
C GLN A 326 -50.83 19.65 -20.82
N LYS A 327 -50.44 19.43 -19.56
CA LYS A 327 -51.40 19.09 -18.48
C LYS A 327 -52.41 20.22 -18.24
N ALA A 328 -51.96 21.47 -18.28
CA ALA A 328 -52.84 22.64 -18.14
C ALA A 328 -53.85 22.73 -19.30
N GLN A 329 -53.36 22.61 -20.54
CA GLN A 329 -54.21 22.59 -21.74
C GLN A 329 -55.25 21.46 -21.71
N LEU A 330 -54.86 20.26 -21.28
CA LEU A 330 -55.79 19.14 -21.11
C LEU A 330 -56.85 19.43 -20.05
N GLY A 331 -56.48 20.13 -18.97
CA GLY A 331 -57.39 20.59 -17.94
C GLY A 331 -58.44 21.57 -18.49
N GLU A 332 -58.00 22.55 -19.29
CA GLU A 332 -58.88 23.51 -19.97
C GLU A 332 -59.85 22.82 -20.94
N GLN A 333 -59.36 21.91 -21.77
CA GLN A 333 -60.20 21.12 -22.69
C GLN A 333 -61.25 20.30 -21.94
N LYS A 334 -60.87 19.65 -20.83
CA LYS A 334 -61.84 18.93 -19.98
C LYS A 334 -62.92 19.86 -19.41
N ALA A 335 -62.53 21.06 -18.96
CA ALA A 335 -63.48 22.05 -18.47
C ALA A 335 -64.44 22.53 -19.58
N GLN A 336 -63.92 22.77 -20.79
CA GLN A 336 -64.73 23.15 -21.95
C GLN A 336 -65.71 22.05 -22.36
N LEU A 337 -65.28 20.79 -22.39
CA LEU A 337 -66.14 19.64 -22.65
C LEU A 337 -67.24 19.52 -21.58
N GLY A 338 -66.90 19.77 -20.31
CA GLY A 338 -67.86 19.82 -19.21
C GLY A 338 -68.95 20.88 -19.44
N LYS A 339 -68.57 22.09 -19.86
CA LYS A 339 -69.51 23.17 -20.22
C LYS A 339 -70.41 22.79 -21.39
N GLN A 340 -69.85 22.23 -22.46
CA GLN A 340 -70.64 21.76 -23.61
C GLN A 340 -71.64 20.67 -23.22
N LYS A 341 -71.23 19.72 -22.37
CA LYS A 341 -72.12 18.66 -21.87
C LYS A 341 -73.27 19.23 -21.03
N ALA A 342 -73.01 20.25 -20.21
CA ALA A 342 -74.04 20.96 -19.46
C ALA A 342 -75.04 21.68 -20.38
N GLN A 343 -74.55 22.44 -21.36
CA GLN A 343 -75.39 23.11 -22.37
C GLN A 343 -76.25 22.11 -23.16
N LEU A 344 -75.70 20.96 -23.55
CA LEU A 344 -76.47 19.91 -24.23
C LEU A 344 -77.56 19.32 -23.31
N GLY A 345 -77.29 19.22 -22.01
CA GLY A 345 -78.28 18.85 -20.99
C GLY A 345 -79.44 19.84 -20.91
N GLU A 346 -79.14 21.14 -20.86
CA GLU A 346 -80.14 22.22 -20.87
C GLU A 346 -81.00 22.20 -22.14
N GLN A 347 -80.37 22.07 -23.32
CA GLN A 347 -81.10 21.95 -24.59
C GLN A 347 -82.02 20.73 -24.63
N LYS A 348 -81.59 19.58 -24.10
CA LYS A 348 -82.44 18.39 -23.98
C LYS A 348 -83.63 18.63 -23.06
N ALA A 349 -83.43 19.33 -21.94
CA ALA A 349 -84.52 19.68 -21.02
C ALA A 349 -85.54 20.60 -21.70
N GLN A 350 -85.09 21.67 -22.37
CA GLN A 350 -85.94 22.58 -23.15
C GLN A 350 -86.74 21.86 -24.24
N LEU A 351 -86.10 20.92 -24.97
CA LEU A 351 -86.80 20.10 -25.97
C LEU A 351 -87.87 19.20 -25.33
N GLY A 352 -87.60 18.69 -24.12
CA GLY A 352 -88.56 17.94 -23.32
C GLY A 352 -89.79 18.78 -22.95
N GLU A 353 -89.58 20.01 -22.47
CA GLU A 353 -90.65 20.96 -22.17
C GLU A 353 -91.48 21.31 -23.41
N GLN A 354 -90.84 21.61 -24.54
CA GLN A 354 -91.55 21.88 -25.80
C GLN A 354 -92.39 20.69 -26.27
N LYS A 355 -91.88 19.45 -26.13
CA LYS A 355 -92.65 18.23 -26.43
C LYS A 355 -93.86 18.09 -25.52
N ALA A 356 -93.72 18.40 -24.23
CA ALA A 356 -94.82 18.35 -23.27
C ALA A 356 -95.91 19.37 -23.63
N GLN A 357 -95.52 20.63 -23.91
CA GLN A 357 -96.43 21.68 -24.37
C GLN A 357 -97.17 21.29 -25.66
N LEU A 358 -96.46 20.69 -26.63
CA LEU A 358 -97.08 20.20 -27.87
C LEU A 358 -98.08 19.07 -27.58
N GLY A 359 -97.80 18.21 -26.60
CA GLY A 359 -98.71 17.18 -26.11
C GLY A 359 -100.00 17.77 -25.53
N GLU A 360 -99.88 18.79 -24.68
CA GLU A 360 -101.02 19.52 -24.11
C GLU A 360 -101.87 20.20 -25.19
N GLN A 361 -101.24 20.87 -26.16
CA GLN A 361 -101.95 21.48 -27.28
C GLN A 361 -102.71 20.45 -28.12
N LYS A 362 -102.11 19.27 -28.37
CA LYS A 362 -102.80 18.17 -29.06
C LYS A 362 -104.00 17.66 -28.27
N ALA A 363 -103.89 17.55 -26.95
CA ALA A 363 -104.99 17.13 -26.09
C ALA A 363 -106.15 18.14 -26.12
N GLN A 364 -105.85 19.44 -25.99
CA GLN A 364 -106.83 20.52 -26.12
C GLN A 364 -107.53 20.52 -27.49
N LEU A 365 -106.78 20.31 -28.57
CA LEU A 365 -107.37 20.19 -29.91
C LEU A 365 -108.29 18.96 -30.03
N GLY A 366 -107.94 17.86 -29.36
CA GLY A 366 -108.78 16.66 -29.24
C GLY A 366 -110.10 16.95 -28.54
N GLU A 367 -110.06 17.65 -27.40
CA GLU A 367 -111.25 18.08 -26.66
C GLU A 367 -112.14 19.00 -27.49
N GLN A 368 -111.56 20.00 -28.17
CA GLN A 368 -112.33 20.88 -29.07
C GLN A 368 -113.00 20.12 -30.21
N LYS A 369 -112.32 19.12 -30.80
CA LYS A 369 -112.92 18.27 -31.83
C LYS A 369 -114.08 17.43 -31.27
N ALA A 370 -113.95 16.91 -30.05
CA ALA A 370 -115.01 16.16 -29.39
C ALA A 370 -116.24 17.06 -29.12
N GLN A 371 -116.03 18.26 -28.57
CA GLN A 371 -117.10 19.24 -28.37
C GLN A 371 -117.80 19.63 -29.68
N LEU A 372 -117.04 19.84 -30.77
CA LEU A 372 -117.62 20.10 -32.09
C LEU A 372 -118.44 18.90 -32.61
N GLY A 373 -118.01 17.67 -32.31
CA GLY A 373 -118.75 16.45 -32.60
C GLY A 373 -120.08 16.39 -31.86
N GLU A 374 -120.09 16.69 -30.56
CA GLU A 374 -121.30 16.76 -29.74
C GLU A 374 -122.28 17.83 -30.25
N GLN A 375 -121.78 19.04 -30.57
CA GLN A 375 -122.61 20.10 -31.14
C GLN A 375 -123.24 19.68 -32.47
N LYS A 376 -122.49 18.98 -33.34
CA LYS A 376 -123.04 18.43 -34.59
C LYS A 376 -124.13 17.39 -34.34
N ALA A 377 -123.95 16.52 -33.34
CA ALA A 377 -124.95 15.52 -32.96
C ALA A 377 -126.24 16.18 -32.44
N GLN A 378 -126.11 17.17 -31.54
CA GLN A 378 -127.24 17.96 -31.04
C GLN A 378 -127.98 18.68 -32.17
N LEU A 379 -127.27 19.27 -33.13
CA LEU A 379 -127.88 19.93 -34.29
C LEU A 379 -128.63 18.93 -35.19
N ALA A 380 -128.11 17.71 -35.35
CA ALA A 380 -128.77 16.65 -36.11
C ALA A 380 -130.06 16.19 -35.39
N GLU A 381 -130.03 16.05 -34.07
CA GLU A 381 -131.21 15.73 -33.25
C GLU A 381 -132.28 16.81 -33.34
N GLN A 382 -131.91 18.10 -33.23
CA GLN A 382 -132.84 19.21 -33.42
C GLN A 382 -133.46 19.22 -34.81
N LYS A 383 -132.67 18.91 -35.86
CA LYS A 383 -133.21 18.76 -37.23
C LYS A 383 -134.21 17.62 -37.35
N ALA A 384 -133.95 16.49 -36.70
CA ALA A 384 -134.86 15.34 -36.68
C ALA A 384 -136.18 15.69 -35.98
N GLN A 385 -136.11 16.32 -34.79
CA GLN A 385 -137.29 16.81 -34.05
C GLN A 385 -138.11 17.81 -34.88
N LEU A 386 -137.46 18.74 -35.58
CA LEU A 386 -138.15 19.69 -36.47
C LEU A 386 -138.84 18.97 -37.65
N GLY A 387 -138.23 17.89 -38.17
CA GLY A 387 -138.82 17.03 -39.18
C GLY A 387 -140.07 16.31 -38.67
N GLU A 388 -140.02 15.78 -37.46
CA GLU A 388 -141.15 15.14 -36.77
C GLU A 388 -142.31 16.12 -36.56
N GLN A 389 -142.02 17.34 -36.06
CA GLN A 389 -143.04 18.38 -35.89
C GLN A 389 -143.69 18.77 -37.22
N LYS A 390 -142.91 18.86 -38.32
CA LYS A 390 -143.46 19.11 -39.66
C LYS A 390 -144.39 17.99 -40.12
N ALA A 391 -144.04 16.73 -39.84
CA ALA A 391 -144.87 15.58 -40.17
C ALA A 391 -146.20 15.59 -39.37
N GLN A 392 -146.14 15.85 -38.06
CA GLN A 392 -147.32 16.01 -37.21
C GLN A 392 -148.23 17.16 -37.69
N LEU A 393 -147.66 18.29 -38.09
CA LEU A 393 -148.43 19.42 -38.62
C LEU A 393 -149.11 19.09 -39.96
N ALA A 394 -148.45 18.30 -40.82
CA ALA A 394 -149.04 17.83 -42.07
C ALA A 394 -150.20 16.85 -41.82
N GLU A 395 -150.06 15.95 -40.83
CA GLU A 395 -151.12 15.02 -40.41
C GLU A 395 -152.34 15.77 -39.85
N GLN A 396 -152.12 16.76 -38.97
CA GLN A 396 -153.21 17.62 -38.46
C GLN A 396 -153.91 18.38 -39.59
N LYS A 397 -153.18 18.89 -40.58
CA LYS A 397 -153.77 19.54 -41.76
C LYS A 397 -154.62 18.57 -42.58
N ALA A 398 -154.17 17.33 -42.76
CA ALA A 398 -154.93 16.29 -43.46
C ALA A 398 -156.23 15.95 -42.73
N GLN A 399 -156.16 15.71 -41.42
CA GLN A 399 -157.34 15.46 -40.56
C GLN A 399 -158.33 16.63 -40.61
N LEU A 400 -157.85 17.88 -40.58
CA LEU A 400 -158.71 19.06 -40.68
C LEU A 400 -159.39 19.17 -42.06
N GLY A 401 -158.71 18.75 -43.13
CA GLY A 401 -159.28 18.63 -44.48
C GLY A 401 -160.38 17.58 -44.55
N GLU A 402 -160.16 16.44 -43.92
CA GLU A 402 -161.12 15.33 -43.84
C GLU A 402 -162.38 15.71 -43.05
N GLN A 403 -162.23 16.38 -41.90
CA GLN A 403 -163.36 16.94 -41.15
C GLN A 403 -164.16 17.97 -41.96
N LYS A 404 -163.47 18.81 -42.75
CA LYS A 404 -164.14 19.77 -43.64
C LYS A 404 -164.96 19.08 -44.73
N ALA A 405 -164.45 17.99 -45.28
CA ALA A 405 -165.16 17.19 -46.28
C ALA A 405 -166.40 16.53 -45.68
N GLN A 406 -166.28 15.89 -44.51
CA GLN A 406 -167.41 15.31 -43.76
C GLN A 406 -168.50 16.34 -43.44
N LEU A 407 -168.11 17.55 -43.01
CA LEU A 407 -169.06 18.63 -42.73
C LEU A 407 -169.80 19.09 -44.00
N GLY A 408 -169.13 19.09 -45.15
CA GLY A 408 -169.74 19.36 -46.46
C GLY A 408 -170.78 18.30 -46.85
N GLU A 409 -170.44 17.03 -46.63
CA GLU A 409 -171.31 15.88 -46.89
C GLU A 409 -172.57 15.89 -46.02
N GLN A 410 -172.42 16.16 -44.71
CA GLN A 410 -173.57 16.35 -43.81
C GLN A 410 -174.47 17.51 -44.23
N LYS A 411 -173.89 18.62 -44.71
CA LYS A 411 -174.68 19.75 -45.22
C LYS A 411 -175.48 19.39 -46.47
N ALA A 412 -174.91 18.58 -47.36
CA ALA A 412 -175.60 18.10 -48.55
C ALA A 412 -176.77 17.16 -48.19
N GLN A 413 -176.55 16.20 -47.29
CA GLN A 413 -177.60 15.30 -46.78
C GLN A 413 -178.74 16.06 -46.10
N LEU A 414 -178.42 17.10 -45.31
CA LEU A 414 -179.45 17.91 -44.65
C LEU A 414 -180.30 18.72 -45.67
N GLY A 415 -179.69 19.14 -46.78
CA GLY A 415 -180.39 19.78 -47.89
C GLY A 415 -181.34 18.82 -48.60
N GLU A 416 -180.90 17.58 -48.84
CA GLU A 416 -181.69 16.53 -49.48
C GLU A 416 -182.90 16.10 -48.62
N GLN A 417 -182.70 15.93 -47.31
CA GLN A 417 -183.81 15.67 -46.38
C GLN A 417 -184.85 16.81 -46.35
N LYS A 418 -184.40 18.07 -46.44
CA LYS A 418 -185.32 19.23 -46.52
C LYS A 418 -186.16 19.22 -47.79
N ALA A 419 -185.58 18.81 -48.91
CA ALA A 419 -186.30 18.67 -50.19
C ALA A 419 -187.35 17.55 -50.12
N GLN A 420 -186.99 16.37 -49.61
CA GLN A 420 -187.91 15.25 -49.42
C GLN A 420 -189.08 15.58 -48.48
N LEU A 421 -188.83 16.32 -47.39
CA LEU A 421 -189.89 16.75 -46.47
C LEU A 421 -190.87 17.75 -47.13
N GLY A 422 -190.37 18.58 -48.05
CA GLY A 422 -191.20 19.47 -48.87
C GLY A 422 -192.12 18.70 -49.82
N GLU A 423 -191.59 17.66 -50.46
CA GLU A 423 -192.31 16.79 -51.40
C GLU A 423 -193.40 15.97 -50.69
N GLN A 424 -193.11 15.39 -49.52
CA GLN A 424 -194.09 14.69 -48.69
C GLN A 424 -195.24 15.60 -48.24
N LYS A 425 -194.96 16.87 -47.89
CA LYS A 425 -196.00 17.84 -47.54
C LYS A 425 -196.90 18.20 -48.72
N ALA A 426 -196.38 18.20 -49.94
CA ALA A 426 -197.16 18.45 -51.15
C ALA A 426 -198.10 17.26 -51.45
N GLN A 427 -197.58 16.02 -51.41
CA GLN A 427 -198.38 14.80 -51.59
C GLN A 427 -199.50 14.67 -50.55
N LEU A 428 -199.24 15.03 -49.29
CA LEU A 428 -200.24 14.97 -48.22
C LEU A 428 -201.40 15.96 -48.43
N ARG A 429 -201.15 17.12 -49.05
CA ARG A 429 -202.20 18.08 -49.41
C ARG A 429 -203.06 17.56 -50.56
N GLU A 430 -202.44 16.92 -51.54
CA GLU A 430 -203.14 16.33 -52.68
C GLU A 430 -204.06 15.18 -52.26
N GLN A 431 -203.58 14.29 -51.37
CA GLN A 431 -204.41 13.21 -50.81
C GLN A 431 -205.60 13.75 -50.00
N LYS A 432 -205.44 14.83 -49.26
CA LYS A 432 -206.55 15.47 -48.54
C LYS A 432 -207.60 16.07 -49.48
N ALA A 433 -207.19 16.61 -50.63
CA ALA A 433 -208.10 17.15 -51.63
C ALA A 433 -208.91 16.03 -52.32
N GLN A 434 -208.25 14.92 -52.71
CA GLN A 434 -208.90 13.75 -53.32
C GLN A 434 -209.92 13.09 -52.37
N LEU A 435 -209.61 13.03 -51.08
CA LEU A 435 -210.51 12.46 -50.07
C LEU A 435 -211.77 13.31 -49.86
N ALA A 436 -211.69 14.63 -50.02
CA ALA A 436 -212.84 15.53 -49.96
C ALA A 436 -213.76 15.36 -51.20
N GLU A 437 -213.17 15.13 -52.38
CA GLU A 437 -213.90 14.88 -53.63
C GLU A 437 -214.64 13.53 -53.62
N GLN A 438 -214.02 12.48 -53.05
CA GLN A 438 -214.70 11.18 -52.90
C GLN A 438 -215.90 11.24 -51.97
N LYS A 439 -215.82 12.04 -50.89
CA LYS A 439 -216.98 12.23 -49.98
C LYS A 439 -218.15 12.95 -50.65
N THR A 440 -217.89 13.84 -51.61
CA THR A 440 -218.93 14.55 -52.35
C THR A 440 -219.61 13.64 -53.38
N LYS A 441 -218.84 12.85 -54.13
CA LYS A 441 -219.39 11.85 -55.08
C LYS A 441 -220.25 10.78 -54.40
N LEU A 442 -219.86 10.34 -53.21
CA LEU A 442 -220.64 9.35 -52.44
C LEU A 442 -221.98 9.91 -51.93
N ALA A 443 -222.06 11.21 -51.66
CA ALA A 443 -223.31 11.87 -51.28
C ALA A 443 -224.27 12.04 -52.47
N GLU A 444 -223.76 12.32 -53.68
CA GLU A 444 -224.56 12.39 -54.91
C GLU A 444 -225.13 11.02 -55.31
N GLN A 445 -224.36 9.95 -55.13
CA GLN A 445 -224.82 8.59 -55.43
C GLN A 445 -225.97 8.14 -54.51
N LYS A 446 -225.95 8.58 -53.24
CA LYS A 446 -227.08 8.40 -52.31
C LYS A 446 -228.35 9.15 -52.75
N ALA A 447 -228.24 10.25 -53.50
CA ALA A 447 -229.39 11.02 -53.99
C ALA A 447 -229.95 10.48 -55.33
N GLN A 448 -229.12 9.85 -56.17
CA GLN A 448 -229.56 9.23 -57.43
C GLN A 448 -230.35 7.94 -57.21
N ASN A 449 -229.94 7.07 -56.28
CA ASN A 449 -230.68 5.84 -55.99
C ASN A 449 -232.08 6.11 -55.42
N ALA A 450 -232.26 7.18 -54.64
CA ALA A 450 -233.57 7.60 -54.14
C ALA A 450 -234.53 8.08 -55.26
N LYS A 451 -234.00 8.50 -56.41
CA LYS A 451 -234.81 8.93 -57.59
C LYS A 451 -235.13 7.79 -58.54
N GLN A 452 -234.31 6.74 -58.57
CA GLN A 452 -234.49 5.64 -59.51
C GLN A 452 -235.61 4.69 -59.10
N GLU A 453 -235.81 4.44 -57.80
CA GLU A 453 -236.92 3.60 -57.34
C GLU A 453 -238.29 4.29 -57.44
N ALA A 454 -238.35 5.62 -57.44
CA ALA A 454 -239.58 6.37 -57.71
C ALA A 454 -240.01 6.36 -59.20
N SER A 455 -239.09 6.01 -60.12
CA SER A 455 -239.33 6.08 -61.58
C SER A 455 -239.69 4.74 -62.23
N ILE A 456 -239.50 3.60 -61.57
CA ILE A 456 -240.04 2.30 -62.05
C ILE A 456 -241.48 2.14 -61.55
N ALA A 457 -242.27 3.20 -61.71
CA ALA A 457 -243.63 3.32 -61.24
C ALA A 457 -244.59 3.85 -62.32
N LYS A 458 -244.37 3.55 -63.64
CA LYS A 458 -245.27 3.68 -64.85
C LYS A 458 -244.49 4.23 -66.07
N LEU A 459 -244.59 3.85 -67.36
CA LEU A 459 -245.57 3.20 -68.30
C LEU A 459 -244.87 3.11 -69.73
N PRO A 460 -245.43 2.64 -70.91
CA PRO A 460 -246.78 2.09 -71.26
C PRO A 460 -246.99 1.08 -72.46
N THR A 461 -247.86 0.04 -72.31
CA THR A 461 -248.93 -0.47 -73.25
C THR A 461 -249.64 -1.66 -72.56
N GLN A 462 -250.96 -1.78 -72.29
CA GLN A 462 -252.20 -1.17 -72.79
C GLN A 462 -252.15 0.32 -73.09
N LEU A 463 -252.53 0.85 -74.27
CA LEU A 463 -253.54 0.49 -75.31
C LEU A 463 -255.01 0.58 -74.86
N SER A 464 -255.59 1.78 -75.02
CA SER A 464 -256.77 2.10 -75.85
C SER A 464 -257.07 3.59 -75.62
N GLU A 465 -256.82 4.42 -76.63
CA GLU A 465 -257.84 4.91 -77.57
C GLU A 465 -258.24 6.33 -77.17
N SER A 466 -258.27 7.23 -78.16
CA SER A 466 -259.17 8.39 -78.15
C SER A 466 -258.76 9.49 -77.14
N THR A 467 -259.02 10.78 -77.28
CA THR A 467 -259.76 11.56 -78.26
C THR A 467 -259.81 12.97 -77.69
N LEU A 468 -259.61 13.96 -78.57
CA LEU A 468 -260.21 15.31 -78.56
C LEU A 468 -260.14 16.19 -77.28
N ARG A 469 -260.10 17.51 -77.55
CA ARG A 469 -260.75 18.58 -76.77
C ARG A 469 -260.04 18.99 -75.45
N SER A 470 -259.68 20.27 -75.27
CA SER A 470 -260.53 21.45 -74.93
C SER A 470 -261.21 21.30 -73.55
N HIS A 471 -261.27 22.31 -72.68
CA HIS A 471 -261.93 23.60 -72.88
C HIS A 471 -261.37 24.70 -71.96
N ALA A 472 -261.47 25.93 -72.47
CA ALA A 472 -261.79 27.17 -71.76
C ALA A 472 -260.80 27.78 -70.74
N HIS A 473 -260.71 29.11 -70.87
CA HIS A 473 -260.04 30.15 -70.06
C HIS A 473 -258.51 30.26 -70.17
#